data_AF-A0AAN8JAP4-F1
#
_entry.id   AF-A0AAN8JAP4-F1
#
_cell.length_a   1.000
_cell.length_b   1.000
_cell.length_c   1.000
_cell.angle_alpha   90.00
_cell.angle_beta   90.00
_cell.angle_gamma   90.00
#
_symmetry.space_group_name_H-M   'P 1'
#
loop_
_entity.id
_entity.type
_entity.pdbx_description
1 polymer ?
#
loop_
_entity_poly.entity_id
_entity_poly.type
_entity_poly.pdbx_seq_one_letter_code
_entity_poly.pdbx_strand_id
1 'polypeptide(L)'
;MVVYWTLVVLSVLYYNTNGASINQAAPTLDPTLACSVDGHLVPNGQNFTIKINGPCFTFKCVNRAYIPIEFKCPYGDTCLAIGSNVSTSQCITQQCQKNGNYVGYNLIKDGCPGFGNTCIDVNATYQDGCTTYKCLKNDNTYQLAPVEWGCRFRNTCLKAGHTEKSQCQVTRCEKRGDVIGMYPIQNGCQYGDGQCLNVGEQGLYKCVLYSCETQNINGLTYQTTKPIAAMCEDSQGMCHSNGGSMQMIINGNITASCNCMVNGLNVGYQCSG
;
A
#
# COMPACT_ATOMS: atom_id res chain seq x y z
N MET A 1 -27.74 6.37 26.69
CA MET A 1 -27.09 6.07 27.98
C MET A 1 -26.30 7.32 28.36
N VAL A 2 -26.85 8.13 29.26
CA VAL A 2 -26.37 9.49 29.58
C VAL A 2 -25.44 9.38 30.78
N VAL A 3 -24.16 9.69 30.60
CA VAL A 3 -23.14 9.63 31.67
C VAL A 3 -22.98 11.02 32.27
N TYR A 4 -23.41 11.17 33.52
CA TYR A 4 -23.20 12.36 34.35
C TYR A 4 -21.72 12.44 34.78
N TRP A 5 -21.10 13.60 34.59
CA TRP A 5 -19.81 13.94 35.20
C TRP A 5 -20.04 14.77 36.46
N THR A 6 -19.67 14.21 37.61
CA THR A 6 -19.68 14.86 38.93
C THR A 6 -18.44 15.75 39.06
N LEU A 7 -18.64 17.05 39.19
CA LEU A 7 -17.61 18.03 39.58
C LEU A 7 -17.31 17.87 41.08
N VAL A 8 -16.10 17.44 41.42
CA VAL A 8 -15.58 17.48 42.79
C VAL A 8 -14.82 18.80 42.96
N VAL A 9 -15.40 19.72 43.72
CA VAL A 9 -14.76 20.97 44.15
C VAL A 9 -13.88 20.67 45.35
N LEU A 10 -12.57 20.64 45.15
CA LEU A 10 -11.57 20.55 46.22
C LEU A 10 -11.27 21.96 46.75
N SER A 11 -11.70 22.21 47.98
CA SER A 11 -11.39 23.40 48.77
C SER A 11 -9.91 23.43 49.15
N VAL A 12 -9.19 24.43 48.67
CA VAL A 12 -7.80 24.73 49.05
C VAL A 12 -7.81 25.47 50.39
N LEU A 13 -7.32 24.82 51.45
CA LEU A 13 -7.02 25.47 52.72
C LEU A 13 -5.73 26.29 52.56
N TYR A 14 -5.87 27.61 52.56
CA TYR A 14 -4.75 28.56 52.67
C TYR A 14 -4.18 28.51 54.09
N TYR A 15 -3.05 27.82 54.28
CA TYR A 15 -2.23 27.97 55.47
C TYR A 15 -1.31 29.19 55.32
N ASN A 16 -1.60 30.23 56.09
CA ASN A 16 -0.82 31.45 56.16
C ASN A 16 0.31 31.26 57.19
N THR A 17 1.50 30.88 56.74
CA THR A 17 2.69 30.81 57.61
C THR A 17 3.42 32.14 57.58
N ASN A 18 3.22 32.95 58.60
CA ASN A 18 4.07 34.11 58.90
C ASN A 18 5.48 33.63 59.25
N GLY A 19 6.33 33.46 58.24
CA GLY A 19 7.73 33.09 58.38
C GLY A 19 8.57 34.31 58.75
N ALA A 20 9.20 34.27 59.92
CA ALA A 20 10.19 35.23 60.34
C ALA A 20 11.36 35.29 59.33
N SER A 21 11.63 36.48 58.82
CA SER A 21 12.79 36.80 57.99
C SER A 21 14.07 36.68 58.83
N ILE A 22 14.71 35.52 58.79
CA ILE A 22 16.09 35.37 59.24
C ILE A 22 17.00 35.88 58.12
N ASN A 23 17.52 37.10 58.31
CA ASN A 23 18.63 37.65 57.54
C ASN A 23 19.91 36.83 57.82
N GLN A 24 20.01 35.61 57.28
CA GLN A 24 21.27 34.90 57.23
C GLN A 24 22.15 35.62 56.21
N ALA A 25 23.26 36.19 56.68
CA ALA A 25 24.29 36.73 55.83
C ALA A 25 24.67 35.68 54.78
N ALA A 26 24.67 36.07 53.50
CA ALA A 26 25.07 35.19 52.42
C ALA A 26 26.45 34.60 52.76
N PRO A 27 26.65 33.27 52.69
CA PRO A 27 27.91 32.66 53.04
C PRO A 27 29.02 33.30 52.20
N THR A 28 30.03 33.84 52.88
CA THR A 28 31.23 34.39 52.23
C THR A 28 31.94 33.27 51.49
N LEU A 29 31.87 33.29 50.16
CA LEU A 29 32.50 32.33 49.26
C LEU A 29 34.02 32.38 49.44
N ASP A 30 34.62 31.29 49.92
CA ASP A 30 36.08 31.13 49.99
C ASP A 30 36.64 30.94 48.57
N PRO A 31 37.38 31.93 48.01
CA PRO A 31 37.91 31.85 46.66
C PRO A 31 38.96 30.75 46.51
N THR A 32 39.54 30.26 47.60
CA THR A 32 40.56 29.19 47.55
C THR A 32 39.97 27.82 47.21
N LEU A 33 38.64 27.66 47.22
CA LEU A 33 37.93 26.41 46.89
C LEU A 33 37.25 26.43 45.51
N ALA A 34 37.44 27.50 44.73
CA ALA A 34 36.86 27.62 43.39
C ALA A 34 37.45 26.61 42.40
N CYS A 35 36.64 26.22 41.40
CA CYS A 35 37.04 25.36 40.30
C CYS A 35 37.52 26.21 39.12
N SER A 36 38.59 25.79 38.45
CA SER A 36 39.03 26.43 37.19
C SER A 36 38.40 25.70 36.01
N VAL A 37 37.58 26.41 35.23
CA VAL A 37 36.79 25.85 34.11
C VAL A 37 36.92 26.80 32.93
N ASP A 38 37.48 26.33 31.82
CA ASP A 38 37.65 27.12 30.59
C ASP A 38 38.31 28.51 30.83
N GLY A 39 39.24 28.60 31.79
CA GLY A 39 39.93 29.85 32.15
C GLY A 39 39.18 30.76 33.13
N HIS A 40 37.97 30.38 33.56
CA HIS A 40 37.18 31.10 34.56
C HIS A 40 37.18 30.39 35.91
N LEU A 41 37.06 31.16 37.01
CA LEU A 41 36.90 30.64 38.36
C LEU A 41 35.41 30.51 38.70
N VAL A 42 34.98 29.29 38.98
CA VAL A 42 33.62 28.98 39.44
C VAL A 42 33.64 28.77 40.96
N PRO A 43 32.96 29.62 41.75
CA PRO A 43 32.86 29.47 43.20
C PRO A 43 32.42 28.08 43.67
N ASN A 44 32.97 27.64 44.81
CA ASN A 44 32.60 26.37 45.42
C ASN A 44 31.09 26.31 45.69
N GLY A 45 30.46 25.19 45.32
CA GLY A 45 29.02 24.98 45.44
C GLY A 45 28.19 25.52 44.27
N GLN A 46 28.75 26.34 43.38
CA GLN A 46 28.03 26.86 42.22
C GLN A 46 27.90 25.80 41.11
N ASN A 47 26.75 25.83 40.43
CA ASN A 47 26.47 25.01 39.27
C ASN A 47 26.89 25.72 37.97
N PHE A 48 27.41 24.98 37.01
CA PHE A 48 27.88 25.52 35.73
C PHE A 48 27.80 24.47 34.61
N THR A 49 27.98 24.89 33.37
CA THR A 49 28.08 24.04 32.18
C THR A 49 29.47 24.18 31.57
N ILE A 50 29.97 23.13 30.92
CA ILE A 50 31.29 23.13 30.25
C ILE A 50 31.08 23.02 28.76
N LYS A 51 31.70 23.91 27.97
CA LYS A 51 31.46 23.97 26.53
C LYS A 51 31.85 22.68 25.80
N ILE A 52 32.93 22.01 26.25
CA ILE A 52 33.42 20.77 25.62
C ILE A 52 32.44 19.60 25.76
N ASN A 53 31.62 19.57 26.82
CA ASN A 53 30.60 18.56 27.04
C ASN A 53 29.24 18.95 26.43
N GLY A 54 29.10 20.18 25.93
CA GLY A 54 27.85 20.72 25.42
C GLY A 54 26.94 21.28 26.52
N PRO A 55 25.87 22.00 26.14
CA PRO A 55 25.04 22.76 27.07
C PRO A 55 24.15 21.91 27.98
N CYS A 56 24.06 20.58 27.75
CA CYS A 56 23.13 19.69 28.42
C CYS A 56 23.71 18.94 29.62
N PHE A 57 24.86 19.39 30.14
CA PHE A 57 25.49 18.82 31.33
C PHE A 57 25.67 19.89 32.38
N THR A 58 25.12 19.67 33.56
CA THR A 58 25.29 20.55 34.71
C THR A 58 26.30 19.95 35.66
N PHE A 59 27.34 20.71 35.98
CA PHE A 59 28.38 20.37 36.94
C PHE A 59 28.25 21.22 38.18
N LYS A 60 28.70 20.69 39.32
CA LYS A 60 28.84 21.44 40.57
C LYS A 60 30.30 21.49 40.97
N CYS A 61 30.77 22.68 41.30
CA CYS A 61 32.09 22.85 41.87
C CYS A 61 32.09 22.36 43.33
N VAL A 62 33.01 21.46 43.68
CA VAL A 62 33.20 20.90 45.02
C VAL A 62 34.69 20.82 45.32
N ASN A 63 35.20 21.74 46.14
CA ASN A 63 36.57 21.77 46.64
C ASN A 63 37.63 21.65 45.51
N ARG A 64 37.60 22.60 44.55
CA ARG A 64 38.47 22.66 43.36
C ARG A 64 38.27 21.55 42.32
N ALA A 65 37.50 20.50 42.61
CA ALA A 65 37.06 19.51 41.63
C ALA A 65 35.64 19.83 41.19
N TYR A 66 35.25 19.41 39.99
CA TYR A 66 33.86 19.49 39.56
C TYR A 66 33.28 18.10 39.33
N ILE A 67 32.04 17.92 39.77
CA ILE A 67 31.30 16.67 39.62
C ILE A 67 30.04 16.92 38.77
N PRO A 68 29.69 16.03 37.83
CA PRO A 68 28.45 16.15 37.10
C PRO A 68 27.27 15.86 38.04
N ILE A 69 26.32 16.78 38.11
CA ILE A 69 25.11 16.65 38.94
C ILE A 69 23.84 16.42 38.12
N GLU A 70 23.86 16.75 36.82
CA GLU A 70 22.72 16.54 35.94
C GLU A 70 23.18 16.17 34.53
N PHE A 71 22.48 15.20 33.94
CA PHE A 71 22.72 14.69 32.60
C PHE A 71 21.45 14.86 31.78
N LYS A 72 21.56 15.47 30.60
CA LYS A 72 20.47 15.63 29.64
C LYS A 72 20.98 15.33 28.23
N CYS A 73 20.09 14.93 27.32
CA CYS A 73 20.44 14.74 25.92
C CYS A 73 20.12 16.01 25.11
N PRO A 74 21.01 16.44 24.21
CA PRO A 74 20.76 17.58 23.33
C PRO A 74 19.79 17.21 22.20
N TYR A 75 18.72 17.99 22.02
CA TYR A 75 17.76 17.85 20.93
C TYR A 75 17.46 19.21 20.29
N GLY A 76 18.06 19.47 19.12
CA GLY A 76 18.08 20.80 18.54
C GLY A 76 18.71 21.80 19.52
N ASP A 77 17.99 22.88 19.83
CA ASP A 77 18.40 23.93 20.78
C ASP A 77 17.96 23.65 22.24
N THR A 78 17.41 22.47 22.53
CA THR A 78 16.87 22.12 23.85
C THR A 78 17.61 20.94 24.49
N CYS A 79 17.53 20.83 25.81
CA CYS A 79 18.08 19.70 26.57
C CYS A 79 16.96 18.88 27.20
N LEU A 80 16.86 17.60 26.84
CA LEU A 80 15.83 16.70 27.33
C LEU A 80 16.36 15.84 28.48
N ALA A 81 15.53 15.59 29.49
CA ALA A 81 15.89 14.78 30.63
C ALA A 81 16.16 13.31 30.25
N ILE A 82 16.98 12.62 31.05
CA ILE A 82 17.09 11.15 30.95
C ILE A 82 15.69 10.53 31.07
N GLY A 83 15.38 9.60 30.17
CA GLY A 83 14.07 8.96 30.03
C GLY A 83 13.14 9.64 29.01
N SER A 84 13.43 10.87 28.56
CA SER A 84 12.64 11.53 27.52
C SER A 84 12.72 10.81 26.18
N ASN A 85 11.57 10.62 25.53
CA ASN A 85 11.46 10.02 24.20
C ASN A 85 11.39 11.11 23.13
N VAL A 86 12.05 10.87 22.00
CA VAL A 86 11.99 11.72 20.80
C VAL A 86 11.71 10.86 19.59
N SER A 87 10.86 11.35 18.69
CA SER A 87 10.64 10.73 17.39
C SER A 87 11.52 11.40 16.35
N THR A 88 12.53 10.69 15.85
CA THR A 88 13.45 11.22 14.82
C THR A 88 12.91 11.04 13.40
N SER A 89 11.94 10.15 13.24
CA SER A 89 11.10 10.02 12.04
C SER A 89 9.70 9.57 12.45
N GLN A 90 8.79 9.38 11.48
CA GLN A 90 7.42 8.94 11.76
C GLN A 90 7.38 7.66 12.60
N CYS A 91 8.33 6.74 12.42
CA CYS A 91 8.31 5.40 13.02
C CYS A 91 9.58 5.01 13.77
N ILE A 92 10.42 6.00 14.09
CA ILE A 92 11.64 5.79 14.86
C ILE A 92 11.53 6.61 16.13
N THR A 93 11.58 5.93 17.29
CA THR A 93 11.61 6.57 18.60
C THR A 93 12.92 6.23 19.30
N GLN A 94 13.56 7.26 19.80
CA GLN A 94 14.76 7.16 20.62
C GLN A 94 14.48 7.67 22.03
N GLN A 95 15.15 7.12 23.02
CA GLN A 95 15.08 7.57 24.39
C GLN A 95 16.42 8.14 24.82
N CYS A 96 16.39 9.29 25.47
CA CYS A 96 17.56 9.84 26.14
C CYS A 96 17.94 8.93 27.31
N GLN A 97 19.12 8.32 27.26
CA GLN A 97 19.58 7.35 28.25
C GLN A 97 21.03 7.65 28.66
N LYS A 98 21.39 7.17 29.84
CA LYS A 98 22.76 7.23 30.37
C LYS A 98 23.31 5.81 30.49
N ASN A 99 24.34 5.50 29.70
CA ASN A 99 25.05 4.22 29.70
C ASN A 99 26.48 4.46 30.21
N GLY A 100 26.70 4.29 31.51
CA GLY A 100 27.98 4.61 32.15
C GLY A 100 28.29 6.11 32.09
N ASN A 101 29.41 6.48 31.46
CA ASN A 101 29.84 7.87 31.26
C ASN A 101 29.25 8.50 29.99
N TYR A 102 28.55 7.72 29.16
CA TYR A 102 27.94 8.20 27.94
C TYR A 102 26.48 8.57 28.17
N VAL A 103 26.07 9.73 27.66
CA VAL A 103 24.68 10.20 27.64
C VAL A 103 24.32 10.48 26.20
N GLY A 104 23.25 9.86 25.73
CA GLY A 104 22.83 9.97 24.35
C GLY A 104 21.49 9.29 24.10
N TYR A 105 21.09 9.29 22.84
CA TYR A 105 19.86 8.67 22.40
C TYR A 105 20.08 7.21 22.04
N ASN A 106 19.36 6.32 22.70
CA ASN A 106 19.29 4.92 22.31
C ASN A 106 17.96 4.66 21.59
N LEU A 107 18.03 3.84 20.54
CA LEU A 107 16.86 3.42 19.79
C LEU A 107 15.98 2.52 20.67
N ILE A 108 14.73 2.92 20.91
CA ILE A 108 13.77 2.13 21.70
C ILE A 108 12.67 1.52 20.84
N LYS A 109 12.36 2.14 19.70
CA LYS A 109 11.41 1.63 18.72
C LYS A 109 11.87 2.00 17.32
N ASP A 110 11.86 1.03 16.42
CA ASP A 110 12.06 1.22 14.99
C ASP A 110 10.98 0.51 14.17
N GLY A 111 10.73 1.06 12.99
CA GLY A 111 9.69 0.56 12.11
C GLY A 111 9.64 1.31 10.79
N CYS A 112 8.87 0.75 9.87
CA CYS A 112 8.62 1.32 8.56
C CYS A 112 7.36 2.19 8.59
N PRO A 113 7.37 3.34 7.89
CA PRO A 113 6.16 4.11 7.67
C PRO A 113 5.24 3.36 6.71
N GLY A 114 4.09 2.92 7.20
CA GLY A 114 2.99 2.38 6.41
C GLY A 114 2.05 3.46 5.89
N PHE A 115 1.05 3.03 5.12
CA PHE A 115 0.01 3.93 4.64
C PHE A 115 -0.80 4.50 5.81
N GLY A 116 -1.16 5.79 5.70
CA GLY A 116 -1.91 6.49 6.75
C GLY A 116 -1.12 6.79 8.03
N ASN A 117 0.21 6.93 7.96
CA ASN A 117 1.10 7.17 9.10
C ASN A 117 1.12 6.04 10.16
N THR A 118 0.73 4.82 9.77
CA THR A 118 0.82 3.66 10.65
C THR A 118 2.28 3.20 10.74
N CYS A 119 2.78 2.92 11.94
CA CYS A 119 4.13 2.40 12.12
C CYS A 119 4.14 0.88 12.22
N ILE A 120 4.87 0.25 11.31
CA ILE A 120 5.01 -1.20 11.22
C ILE A 120 6.35 -1.58 11.81
N ASP A 121 6.34 -2.33 12.91
CA ASP A 121 7.58 -2.75 13.58
C ASP A 121 8.48 -3.56 12.63
N VAL A 122 9.80 -3.50 12.83
CA VAL A 122 10.76 -4.23 12.00
C VAL A 122 10.44 -5.74 12.02
N ASN A 123 10.48 -6.37 10.84
CA ASN A 123 10.07 -7.75 10.57
C ASN A 123 8.57 -8.06 10.65
N ALA A 124 7.73 -7.13 11.12
CA ALA A 124 6.29 -7.31 11.09
C ALA A 124 5.76 -7.22 9.65
N THR A 125 4.62 -7.86 9.42
CA THR A 125 3.88 -7.78 8.17
C THR A 125 2.71 -6.81 8.28
N TYR A 126 2.40 -6.14 7.19
CA TYR A 126 1.31 -5.19 7.07
C TYR A 126 0.56 -5.44 5.76
N GLN A 127 -0.75 -5.57 5.84
CA GLN A 127 -1.59 -5.78 4.65
C GLN A 127 -2.21 -4.46 4.23
N ASP A 128 -1.99 -4.09 2.96
CA ASP A 128 -2.70 -3.00 2.30
C ASP A 128 -3.32 -3.50 1.00
N GLY A 129 -4.66 -3.45 0.94
CA GLY A 129 -5.44 -4.07 -0.11
C GLY A 129 -5.13 -5.57 -0.26
N CYS A 130 -4.64 -5.94 -1.45
CA CYS A 130 -4.30 -7.31 -1.80
C CYS A 130 -2.79 -7.59 -1.74
N THR A 131 -2.02 -6.71 -1.11
CA THR A 131 -0.57 -6.85 -0.98
C THR A 131 -0.19 -6.91 0.50
N THR A 132 0.58 -7.94 0.84
CA THR A 132 1.21 -8.07 2.15
C THR A 132 2.63 -7.58 2.04
N TYR A 133 2.96 -6.57 2.83
CA TYR A 133 4.29 -6.01 2.96
C TYR A 133 4.95 -6.53 4.23
N LYS A 134 6.28 -6.59 4.22
CA LYS A 134 7.10 -6.81 5.41
C LYS A 134 8.00 -5.61 5.62
N CYS A 135 8.06 -5.11 6.85
CA CYS A 135 9.03 -4.09 7.19
C CYS A 135 10.43 -4.70 7.30
N LEU A 136 11.33 -4.27 6.42
CA LEU A 136 12.72 -4.71 6.39
C LEU A 136 13.63 -3.58 6.85
N LYS A 137 14.65 -3.94 7.63
CA LYS A 137 15.73 -3.05 8.05
C LYS A 137 17.00 -3.47 7.32
N ASN A 138 17.54 -2.56 6.50
CA ASN A 138 18.81 -2.73 5.81
C ASN A 138 19.76 -1.64 6.32
N ASP A 139 20.72 -2.02 7.16
CA ASP A 139 21.58 -1.12 7.92
C ASP A 139 20.76 -0.10 8.73
N ASN A 140 20.75 1.17 8.28
CA ASN A 140 20.03 2.27 8.90
C ASN A 140 18.79 2.72 8.10
N THR A 141 18.40 1.95 7.08
CA THR A 141 17.23 2.23 6.24
C THR A 141 16.09 1.26 6.56
N TYR A 142 14.86 1.78 6.53
CA TYR A 142 13.64 1.05 6.81
C TYR A 142 12.74 1.12 5.58
N GLN A 143 12.33 -0.04 5.05
CA GLN A 143 11.49 -0.10 3.86
C GLN A 143 10.43 -1.19 3.97
N LEU A 144 9.23 -0.90 3.49
CA LEU A 144 8.20 -1.91 3.27
C LEU A 144 8.49 -2.62 1.94
N ALA A 145 8.75 -3.92 2.00
CA ALA A 145 8.92 -4.75 0.82
C ALA A 145 7.71 -5.67 0.66
N PRO A 146 7.10 -5.78 -0.54
CA PRO A 146 6.01 -6.72 -0.77
C PRO A 146 6.54 -8.16 -0.64
N VAL A 147 5.95 -8.95 0.25
CA VAL A 147 6.25 -10.38 0.42
C VAL A 147 5.22 -11.26 -0.26
N GLU A 148 3.98 -10.78 -0.33
CA GLU A 148 2.91 -11.41 -1.10
C GLU A 148 2.10 -10.31 -1.80
N TRP A 149 1.62 -10.59 -3.00
CA TRP A 149 0.81 -9.65 -3.75
C TRP A 149 -0.28 -10.35 -4.54
N GLY A 150 -1.32 -9.59 -4.84
CA GLY A 150 -2.50 -10.05 -5.53
C GLY A 150 -3.27 -8.89 -6.15
N CYS A 151 -4.27 -9.25 -6.94
CA CYS A 151 -5.09 -8.28 -7.66
C CYS A 151 -6.45 -8.17 -6.98
N ARG A 152 -6.93 -6.94 -6.83
CA ARG A 152 -8.30 -6.71 -6.38
C ARG A 152 -9.25 -6.87 -7.56
N PHE A 153 -10.15 -7.85 -7.50
CA PHE A 153 -11.17 -8.09 -8.52
C PHE A 153 -12.52 -8.36 -7.85
N ARG A 154 -13.54 -7.55 -8.17
CA ARG A 154 -14.89 -7.66 -7.57
C ARG A 154 -14.87 -7.78 -6.03
N ASN A 155 -14.07 -6.95 -5.37
CA ASN A 155 -13.84 -6.94 -3.91
C ASN A 155 -13.16 -8.19 -3.32
N THR A 156 -12.65 -9.10 -4.14
CA THR A 156 -11.85 -10.25 -3.69
C THR A 156 -10.39 -10.03 -4.06
N CYS A 157 -9.48 -10.53 -3.21
CA CYS A 157 -8.05 -10.57 -3.52
C CYS A 157 -7.69 -11.89 -4.20
N LEU A 158 -7.29 -11.80 -5.47
CA LEU A 158 -6.82 -12.91 -6.26
C LEU A 158 -5.31 -12.99 -6.17
N LYS A 159 -4.75 -14.21 -6.01
CA LYS A 159 -3.30 -14.40 -5.92
C LYS A 159 -2.60 -14.07 -7.24
N ALA A 160 -1.32 -13.71 -7.17
CA ALA A 160 -0.45 -13.62 -8.33
C ALA A 160 -0.60 -14.84 -9.27
N GLY A 161 -0.77 -14.58 -10.57
CA GLY A 161 -0.94 -15.61 -11.60
C GLY A 161 -2.35 -16.20 -11.70
N HIS A 162 -3.27 -15.91 -10.78
CA HIS A 162 -4.66 -16.35 -10.85
C HIS A 162 -5.32 -15.83 -12.13
N THR A 163 -6.08 -16.70 -12.80
CA THR A 163 -6.80 -16.37 -14.04
C THR A 163 -8.29 -16.31 -13.81
N GLU A 164 -8.94 -15.27 -14.33
CA GLU A 164 -10.40 -15.11 -14.34
C GLU A 164 -10.90 -15.10 -15.78
N LYS A 165 -11.93 -15.90 -16.04
CA LYS A 165 -12.65 -15.90 -17.31
C LYS A 165 -13.95 -15.13 -17.14
N SER A 166 -14.12 -14.08 -17.94
CA SER A 166 -15.36 -13.32 -18.01
C SER A 166 -15.78 -13.22 -19.47
N GLN A 167 -16.93 -13.80 -19.80
CA GLN A 167 -17.39 -13.94 -21.19
C GLN A 167 -16.31 -14.65 -22.04
N CYS A 168 -15.84 -13.99 -23.10
CA CYS A 168 -14.82 -14.49 -24.01
C CYS A 168 -13.42 -13.92 -23.76
N GLN A 169 -13.21 -13.34 -22.56
CA GLN A 169 -11.93 -12.79 -22.15
C GLN A 169 -11.36 -13.61 -20.99
N VAL A 170 -10.06 -13.91 -21.06
CA VAL A 170 -9.29 -14.44 -19.92
C VAL A 170 -8.32 -13.36 -19.47
N THR A 171 -8.41 -13.03 -18.20
CA THR A 171 -7.51 -12.09 -17.53
C THR A 171 -6.65 -12.83 -16.53
N ARG A 172 -5.43 -12.35 -16.29
CA ARG A 172 -4.50 -12.90 -15.30
C ARG A 172 -4.06 -11.80 -14.35
N CYS A 173 -3.96 -12.15 -13.07
CA CYS A 173 -3.36 -11.27 -12.08
C CYS A 173 -1.85 -11.21 -12.28
N GLU A 174 -1.34 -10.07 -12.73
CA GLU A 174 0.09 -9.89 -13.03
C GLU A 174 0.61 -8.59 -12.42
N LYS A 175 1.94 -8.52 -12.31
CA LYS A 175 2.68 -7.30 -12.01
C LYS A 175 3.42 -6.87 -13.28
N ARG A 176 3.19 -5.64 -13.76
CA ARG A 176 3.86 -5.03 -14.93
C ARG A 176 4.55 -3.74 -14.48
N GLY A 177 5.86 -3.80 -14.27
CA GLY A 177 6.59 -2.74 -13.57
C GLY A 177 6.12 -2.63 -12.11
N ASP A 178 5.75 -1.43 -11.67
CA ASP A 178 5.24 -1.19 -10.31
C ASP A 178 3.72 -1.32 -10.19
N VAL A 179 3.02 -1.61 -11.29
CA VAL A 179 1.56 -1.73 -11.31
C VAL A 179 1.16 -3.20 -11.18
N ILE A 180 0.27 -3.49 -10.24
CA ILE A 180 -0.34 -4.81 -10.03
C ILE A 180 -1.80 -4.73 -10.46
N GLY A 181 -2.25 -5.66 -11.30
CA GLY A 181 -3.62 -5.63 -11.82
C GLY A 181 -4.02 -6.88 -12.59
N MET A 182 -5.32 -6.97 -12.90
CA MET A 182 -5.84 -7.98 -13.82
C MET A 182 -5.60 -7.51 -15.25
N TYR A 183 -4.84 -8.28 -16.03
CA TYR A 183 -4.56 -7.96 -17.42
C TYR A 183 -5.13 -9.02 -18.37
N PRO A 184 -5.67 -8.63 -19.54
CA PRO A 184 -6.03 -9.60 -20.56
C PRO A 184 -4.80 -10.39 -21.00
N ILE A 185 -4.91 -11.71 -21.00
CA ILE A 185 -3.94 -12.62 -21.63
C ILE A 185 -4.54 -13.31 -22.86
N GLN A 186 -5.86 -13.33 -22.96
CA GLN A 186 -6.58 -13.87 -24.11
C GLN A 186 -7.86 -13.07 -24.28
N ASN A 187 -8.07 -12.55 -25.49
CA ASN A 187 -9.30 -11.90 -25.88
C ASN A 187 -10.01 -12.77 -26.92
N GLY A 188 -11.32 -12.67 -26.95
CA GLY A 188 -12.16 -13.40 -27.86
C GLY A 188 -13.47 -12.69 -28.08
N CYS A 189 -14.23 -13.18 -29.05
CA CYS A 189 -15.52 -12.63 -29.43
C CYS A 189 -16.62 -13.63 -29.09
N GLN A 190 -17.73 -13.11 -28.59
CA GLN A 190 -18.92 -13.91 -28.35
C GLN A 190 -19.64 -14.14 -29.68
N TYR A 191 -20.01 -15.38 -29.98
CA TYR A 191 -20.79 -15.72 -31.17
C TYR A 191 -21.87 -16.76 -30.85
N GLY A 192 -22.94 -16.76 -31.63
CA GLY A 192 -24.09 -17.64 -31.42
C GLY A 192 -24.69 -17.56 -30.02
N ASP A 193 -24.96 -18.71 -29.42
CA ASP A 193 -25.55 -18.85 -28.08
C ASP A 193 -24.53 -18.66 -26.93
N GLY A 194 -23.65 -17.66 -27.08
CA GLY A 194 -22.66 -17.31 -26.07
C GLY A 194 -21.37 -18.14 -26.08
N GLN A 195 -21.12 -18.85 -27.18
CA GLN A 195 -19.82 -19.47 -27.42
C GLN A 195 -18.77 -18.39 -27.69
N CYS A 196 -17.49 -18.77 -27.54
CA CYS A 196 -16.37 -17.86 -27.70
C CYS A 196 -15.43 -18.33 -28.79
N LEU A 197 -15.02 -17.41 -29.64
CA LEU A 197 -13.90 -17.56 -30.57
C LEU A 197 -12.73 -16.75 -30.05
N ASN A 198 -11.52 -17.29 -30.12
CA ASN A 198 -10.32 -16.49 -29.94
C ASN A 198 -10.14 -15.55 -31.13
N VAL A 199 -9.41 -14.45 -30.93
CA VAL A 199 -9.07 -13.56 -32.05
C VAL A 199 -8.35 -14.34 -33.15
N GLY A 200 -8.87 -14.24 -34.38
CA GLY A 200 -8.41 -14.97 -35.56
C GLY A 200 -9.09 -16.32 -35.80
N GLU A 201 -9.85 -16.84 -34.83
CA GLU A 201 -10.62 -18.07 -35.01
C GLU A 201 -11.94 -17.82 -35.74
N GLN A 202 -12.45 -18.90 -36.34
CA GLN A 202 -13.73 -18.94 -37.03
C GLN A 202 -14.66 -19.97 -36.38
N GLY A 203 -15.97 -19.69 -36.41
CA GLY A 203 -16.99 -20.56 -35.85
C GLY A 203 -18.23 -20.58 -36.71
N LEU A 204 -18.80 -21.77 -36.92
CA LEU A 204 -20.04 -21.95 -37.66
C LEU A 204 -21.23 -21.94 -36.69
N TYR A 205 -22.20 -21.06 -36.91
CA TYR A 205 -23.43 -21.01 -36.13
C TYR A 205 -24.62 -20.71 -37.05
N LYS A 206 -25.66 -21.55 -37.01
CA LYS A 206 -26.86 -21.46 -37.87
C LYS A 206 -26.50 -21.22 -39.34
N CYS A 207 -25.58 -22.06 -39.85
CA CYS A 207 -25.04 -22.01 -41.20
C CYS A 207 -24.44 -20.66 -41.63
N VAL A 208 -24.03 -19.82 -40.68
CA VAL A 208 -23.22 -18.64 -40.92
C VAL A 208 -21.85 -18.84 -40.30
N LEU A 209 -20.80 -18.67 -41.10
CA LEU A 209 -19.42 -18.70 -40.64
C LEU A 209 -19.05 -17.31 -40.13
N TYR A 210 -18.68 -17.26 -38.86
CA TYR A 210 -18.22 -16.04 -38.19
C TYR A 210 -16.71 -16.08 -38.01
N SER A 211 -16.09 -14.90 -38.03
CA SER A 211 -14.69 -14.66 -37.68
C SER A 211 -14.61 -13.71 -36.49
N CYS A 212 -13.72 -13.98 -35.54
CA CYS A 212 -13.43 -13.05 -34.47
C CYS A 212 -12.25 -12.15 -34.85
N GLU A 213 -12.52 -10.87 -35.09
CA GLU A 213 -11.54 -9.91 -35.58
C GLU A 213 -11.25 -8.83 -34.54
N THR A 214 -10.03 -8.27 -34.60
CA THR A 214 -9.66 -7.09 -33.81
C THR A 214 -9.90 -5.83 -34.65
N GLN A 215 -10.64 -4.87 -34.11
CA GLN A 215 -10.89 -3.57 -34.73
C GLN A 215 -10.35 -2.44 -33.88
N ASN A 216 -9.70 -1.46 -34.52
CA ASN A 216 -9.27 -0.23 -33.85
C ASN A 216 -10.24 0.90 -34.21
N ILE A 217 -10.94 1.44 -33.22
CA ILE A 217 -11.89 2.54 -33.39
C ILE A 217 -11.42 3.67 -32.47
N ASN A 218 -10.94 4.76 -33.06
CA ASN A 218 -10.43 5.93 -32.34
C ASN A 218 -9.28 5.62 -31.37
N GLY A 219 -8.37 4.71 -31.75
CA GLY A 219 -7.24 4.29 -30.91
C GLY A 219 -7.59 3.23 -29.86
N LEU A 220 -8.88 2.89 -29.69
CA LEU A 220 -9.33 1.83 -28.81
C LEU A 220 -9.46 0.52 -29.58
N THR A 221 -8.97 -0.56 -28.98
CA THR A 221 -8.97 -1.90 -29.60
C THR A 221 -10.15 -2.71 -29.09
N TYR A 222 -11.02 -3.16 -30.00
CA TYR A 222 -12.20 -3.97 -29.74
C TYR A 222 -12.07 -5.34 -30.41
N GLN A 223 -12.70 -6.36 -29.82
CA GLN A 223 -12.87 -7.67 -30.45
C GLN A 223 -14.32 -7.79 -30.90
N THR A 224 -14.54 -8.15 -32.15
CA THR A 224 -15.86 -8.20 -32.75
C THR A 224 -16.02 -9.41 -33.64
N THR A 225 -17.21 -10.01 -33.54
CA THR A 225 -17.62 -11.13 -34.35
C THR A 225 -18.20 -10.61 -35.67
N LYS A 226 -17.62 -11.02 -36.79
CA LYS A 226 -18.06 -10.63 -38.13
C LYS A 226 -18.52 -11.86 -38.93
N PRO A 227 -19.71 -11.85 -39.53
CA PRO A 227 -20.09 -12.89 -40.49
C PRO A 227 -19.24 -12.75 -41.76
N ILE A 228 -18.60 -13.83 -42.17
CA ILE A 228 -17.70 -13.86 -43.34
C ILE A 228 -18.23 -14.73 -44.49
N ALA A 229 -19.10 -15.70 -44.19
CA ALA A 229 -19.79 -16.49 -45.21
C ALA A 229 -21.15 -16.98 -44.67
N ALA A 230 -22.12 -17.17 -45.56
CA ALA A 230 -23.36 -17.86 -45.26
C ALA A 230 -23.46 -19.14 -46.09
N MET A 231 -24.18 -20.12 -45.57
CA MET A 231 -24.41 -21.44 -46.15
C MET A 231 -25.92 -21.73 -46.05
N CYS A 232 -26.41 -22.59 -46.93
CA CYS A 232 -27.80 -23.02 -46.87
C CYS A 232 -27.97 -24.10 -45.80
N GLU A 233 -29.02 -24.01 -44.99
CA GLU A 233 -29.36 -25.03 -44.01
C GLU A 233 -30.42 -25.95 -44.63
N ASP A 234 -30.17 -27.25 -44.65
CA ASP A 234 -31.14 -28.22 -45.16
C ASP A 234 -32.17 -28.63 -44.11
N SER A 235 -33.11 -29.50 -44.50
CA SER A 235 -34.17 -29.98 -43.61
C SER A 235 -33.69 -30.78 -42.38
N GLN A 236 -32.42 -31.21 -42.36
CA GLN A 236 -31.78 -31.90 -41.24
C GLN A 236 -30.87 -30.98 -40.41
N GLY A 237 -30.78 -29.69 -40.76
CA GLY A 237 -29.90 -28.74 -40.10
C GLY A 237 -28.44 -28.80 -40.57
N MET A 238 -28.14 -29.49 -41.68
CA MET A 238 -26.79 -29.52 -42.25
C MET A 238 -26.54 -28.30 -43.13
N CYS A 239 -25.32 -27.76 -43.07
CA CYS A 239 -24.93 -26.58 -43.82
C CYS A 239 -24.26 -26.94 -45.15
N HIS A 240 -24.76 -26.36 -46.23
CA HIS A 240 -24.28 -26.59 -47.60
C HIS A 240 -23.69 -25.32 -48.20
N SER A 241 -22.52 -25.44 -48.83
CA SER A 241 -21.88 -24.35 -49.55
C SER A 241 -22.65 -23.97 -50.82
N ASN A 242 -22.35 -22.80 -51.39
CA ASN A 242 -22.93 -22.35 -52.65
C ASN A 242 -22.79 -23.40 -53.77
N GLY A 243 -23.87 -23.67 -54.50
CA GLY A 243 -23.96 -24.71 -55.53
C GLY A 243 -24.14 -26.13 -55.00
N GLY A 244 -24.10 -26.36 -53.68
CA GLY A 244 -24.37 -27.67 -53.08
C GLY A 244 -25.83 -28.09 -53.27
N SER A 245 -26.04 -29.37 -53.59
CA SER A 245 -27.39 -29.96 -53.70
C SER A 245 -27.85 -30.51 -52.35
N MET A 246 -29.09 -30.21 -51.97
CA MET A 246 -29.66 -30.57 -50.67
C MET A 246 -31.18 -30.85 -50.76
N GLN A 247 -31.72 -31.44 -49.69
CA GLN A 247 -33.15 -31.67 -49.54
C GLN A 247 -33.80 -30.60 -48.64
N MET A 248 -34.88 -29.99 -49.13
CA MET A 248 -35.62 -28.94 -48.41
C MET A 248 -37.06 -29.35 -48.16
N ILE A 249 -37.65 -28.88 -47.06
CA ILE A 249 -39.10 -29.01 -46.83
C ILE A 249 -39.76 -27.73 -47.35
N ILE A 250 -40.54 -27.85 -48.42
CA ILE A 250 -41.31 -26.75 -49.00
C ILE A 250 -42.78 -27.13 -48.91
N ASN A 251 -43.58 -26.30 -48.21
CA ASN A 251 -45.00 -26.55 -47.99
C ASN A 251 -45.31 -27.92 -47.36
N GLY A 252 -44.44 -28.43 -46.50
CA GLY A 252 -44.62 -29.72 -45.81
C GLY A 252 -44.17 -30.95 -46.61
N ASN A 253 -43.74 -30.80 -47.86
CA ASN A 253 -43.19 -31.88 -48.68
C ASN A 253 -41.67 -31.77 -48.78
N ILE A 254 -40.98 -32.91 -48.74
CA ILE A 254 -39.53 -32.98 -48.96
C ILE A 254 -39.27 -32.93 -50.47
N THR A 255 -38.65 -31.84 -50.94
CA THR A 255 -38.18 -31.70 -52.32
C THR A 255 -36.74 -32.18 -52.39
N ALA A 256 -36.48 -33.23 -53.18
CA ALA A 256 -35.21 -33.96 -53.17
C ALA A 256 -34.05 -33.28 -53.92
N SER A 257 -34.29 -32.15 -54.60
CA SER A 257 -33.29 -31.53 -55.49
C SER A 257 -33.37 -30.00 -55.47
N CYS A 258 -32.81 -29.42 -54.41
CA CYS A 258 -32.58 -27.98 -54.29
C CYS A 258 -31.09 -27.67 -54.36
N ASN A 259 -30.72 -26.64 -55.10
CA ASN A 259 -29.36 -26.10 -55.11
C ASN A 259 -29.27 -24.87 -54.21
N CYS A 260 -28.20 -24.83 -53.40
CA CYS A 260 -27.89 -23.69 -52.56
C CYS A 260 -27.42 -22.51 -53.43
N MET A 261 -28.01 -21.34 -53.24
CA MET A 261 -27.57 -20.09 -53.86
C MET A 261 -27.14 -19.12 -52.77
N VAL A 262 -25.85 -18.79 -52.72
CA VAL A 262 -25.30 -17.83 -51.76
C VAL A 262 -24.77 -16.61 -52.52
N ASN A 263 -25.24 -15.42 -52.14
CA ASN A 263 -24.71 -14.14 -52.63
C ASN A 263 -24.32 -13.25 -51.44
N GLY A 264 -23.03 -13.28 -51.09
CA GLY A 264 -22.50 -12.65 -49.88
C GLY A 264 -23.03 -13.35 -48.63
N LEU A 265 -23.83 -12.64 -47.84
CA LEU A 265 -24.50 -13.19 -46.65
C LEU A 265 -25.97 -13.55 -46.90
N ASN A 266 -26.49 -13.31 -48.11
CA ASN A 266 -27.85 -13.68 -48.48
C ASN A 266 -27.86 -15.11 -49.00
N VAL A 267 -28.76 -15.92 -48.45
CA VAL A 267 -28.95 -17.31 -48.84
C VAL A 267 -30.30 -17.49 -49.53
N GLY A 268 -30.32 -18.30 -50.57
CA GLY A 268 -31.50 -18.66 -51.33
C GLY A 268 -31.40 -20.11 -51.82
N TYR A 269 -32.51 -20.62 -52.34
CA TYR A 269 -32.62 -22.00 -52.79
C TYR A 269 -33.26 -22.02 -54.17
N GLN A 270 -32.73 -22.83 -55.08
CA GLN A 270 -33.36 -23.10 -56.38
C GLN A 270 -33.68 -24.59 -56.47
N CYS A 271 -34.96 -24.93 -56.46
CA CYS A 271 -35.41 -26.32 -56.48
C CYS A 271 -36.03 -26.67 -57.84
N SER A 272 -35.71 -27.85 -58.35
CA SER A 272 -36.39 -28.44 -59.50
C SER A 272 -37.56 -29.27 -58.99
N GLY A 273 -38.78 -28.86 -59.34
CA GLY A 273 -40.04 -29.55 -59.01
C GLY A 273 -40.65 -30.21 -60.22
#